data_AF-A0A519VKJ5-F1
#
_entry.id   AF-A0A519VKJ5-F1
#
_cell.length_a   1.000
_cell.length_b   1.000
_cell.length_c   1.000
_cell.angle_alpha   90.00
_cell.angle_beta   90.00
_cell.angle_gamma   90.00
#
_symmetry.space_group_name_H-M   'P 1'
#
loop_
_entity.id
_entity.type
_entity.pdbx_description
1 polymer ?
#
loop_
_entity_poly.entity_id
_entity_poly.type
_entity_poly.pdbx_seq_one_letter_code
_entity_poly.pdbx_strand_id
1 'polypeptide(L)' 'MKLRLHFLAFALGTGLAFAAPTAAQAQVSVGVNIGLPPWGPAVPQGTQYYYIPEIDGYYDIYNGVYLVFDGQQWVQ' A
#
# COMPACT_ATOMS: atom_id res chain seq x y z
N MET A 1 12.31 -55.00 27.12
CA MET A 1 12.47 -53.52 27.08
C MET A 1 12.71 -52.94 25.66
N LYS A 2 13.11 -53.74 24.65
CA LYS A 2 13.46 -53.22 23.31
C LYS A 2 12.25 -52.74 22.48
N LEU A 3 11.07 -53.39 22.58
CA LEU A 3 9.87 -53.05 21.78
C LEU A 3 9.25 -51.68 22.11
N ARG A 4 9.25 -51.28 23.38
CA ARG A 4 8.73 -49.98 23.84
C ARG A 4 9.58 -48.80 23.34
N LEU A 5 10.88 -49.03 23.17
CA LEU A 5 11.84 -48.02 22.70
C LEU A 5 11.65 -47.71 21.21
N HIS A 6 11.31 -48.72 20.38
CA HIS A 6 11.05 -48.52 18.96
C HIS A 6 9.72 -47.80 18.72
N PHE A 7 8.69 -48.11 19.51
CA PHE A 7 7.42 -47.37 19.48
C PHE A 7 7.58 -45.90 19.89
N LEU A 8 8.39 -45.63 20.92
CA LEU A 8 8.68 -44.26 21.34
C LEU A 8 9.49 -43.49 20.29
N ALA A 9 10.48 -44.14 19.69
CA ALA A 9 11.29 -43.55 18.61
C ALA A 9 10.46 -43.27 17.35
N PHE A 10 9.53 -44.16 17.01
CA PHE A 10 8.60 -43.97 15.90
C PHE A 10 7.64 -42.81 16.17
N ALA A 11 7.04 -42.73 17.36
CA ALA A 11 6.15 -41.63 17.73
C ALA A 11 6.88 -40.27 17.73
N LEU A 12 8.14 -40.24 18.20
CA LEU A 12 8.96 -39.03 18.21
C LEU A 12 9.36 -38.59 16.80
N GLY A 13 9.74 -39.54 15.93
CA GLY A 13 10.10 -39.26 14.54
C GLY A 13 8.94 -38.68 13.72
N THR A 14 7.73 -39.20 13.93
CA THR A 14 6.52 -38.68 13.27
C THR A 14 6.16 -37.28 13.78
N GLY A 15 6.25 -37.03 15.09
CA GLY A 15 5.98 -35.70 15.66
C GLY A 15 6.92 -34.60 15.15
N LEU A 16 8.19 -34.94 14.91
CA LEU A 16 9.18 -34.01 14.35
C LEU A 16 8.94 -33.71 12.86
N ALA A 17 8.43 -34.69 12.09
CA ALA A 17 8.13 -34.49 10.67
C ALA A 17 6.94 -33.55 10.42
N PHE A 18 5.98 -33.50 11.34
CA PHE A 18 4.83 -32.58 11.28
C PHE A 18 5.10 -31.18 11.86
N ALA A 19 6.23 -30.99 12.53
CA ALA A 19 6.64 -29.68 13.07
C ALA A 19 7.41 -28.81 12.06
N ALA A 20 7.36 -29.16 10.76
CA ALA A 20 8.00 -28.38 9.73
C ALA A 20 7.35 -26.98 9.64
N PRO A 21 8.13 -25.88 9.74
CA PRO A 21 7.60 -24.54 9.63
C PRO A 21 7.02 -24.35 8.22
N THR A 22 5.75 -23.97 8.14
CA THR A 22 5.13 -23.56 6.88
C THR A 22 5.61 -22.17 6.50
N ALA A 23 5.90 -21.95 5.21
CA ALA A 23 6.31 -20.65 4.73
C ALA A 23 5.16 -19.64 4.91
N ALA A 24 5.39 -18.60 5.71
CA ALA A 24 4.44 -17.52 5.89
C ALA A 24 4.31 -16.72 4.58
N GLN A 25 3.12 -16.73 3.98
CA GLN A 25 2.80 -15.93 2.80
C GLN A 25 2.43 -14.52 3.28
N ALA A 26 3.35 -13.56 3.17
CA ALA A 26 3.05 -12.15 3.41
C ALA A 26 2.66 -11.48 2.08
N GLN A 27 1.45 -10.94 2.01
CA GLN A 27 1.03 -10.13 0.85
C GLN A 27 1.56 -8.70 1.03
N VAL A 28 2.38 -8.23 0.10
CA VAL A 28 2.81 -6.84 0.04
C VAL A 28 1.94 -6.13 -0.99
N SER A 29 1.11 -5.19 -0.53
CA SER A 29 0.33 -4.31 -1.41
C SER A 29 1.04 -2.95 -1.48
N VAL A 30 1.48 -2.56 -2.67
CA VAL A 30 2.04 -1.24 -2.94
C VAL A 30 1.04 -0.47 -3.80
N GLY A 31 0.35 0.50 -3.18
CA GLY A 31 -0.50 1.43 -3.90
C GLY A 31 0.32 2.61 -4.42
N VAL A 32 0.45 2.74 -5.74
CA VAL A 32 1.07 3.92 -6.37
C VAL A 32 -0.05 4.82 -6.88
N ASN A 33 -0.24 5.97 -6.24
CA ASN A 33 -1.14 7.00 -6.75
C ASN A 33 -0.41 7.78 -7.85
N ILE A 34 -0.71 7.48 -9.11
CA ILE A 34 -0.13 8.18 -10.26
C ILE A 34 -1.00 9.41 -10.54
N GLY A 35 -0.43 10.60 -10.37
CA GLY A 35 -1.12 11.88 -10.58
C GLY A 35 -1.57 12.59 -9.30
N LEU A 36 -1.56 11.94 -8.14
CA LEU A 36 -1.78 12.69 -6.90
C LEU A 36 -0.46 13.18 -6.31
N PRO A 37 -0.34 14.48 -6.02
CA PRO A 37 0.77 14.95 -5.22
C PRO A 37 0.73 14.31 -3.82
N PRO A 38 1.89 13.98 -3.23
CA PRO A 38 1.96 13.31 -1.93
C PRO A 38 1.44 14.16 -0.76
N TRP A 39 1.34 15.48 -0.96
CA TRP A 39 0.77 16.42 0.02
C TRP A 39 -0.76 16.55 -0.06
N GLY A 40 -1.39 16.03 -1.12
CA GLY A 40 -2.84 16.15 -1.35
C GLY A 40 -3.63 14.93 -0.86
N PRO A 41 -4.91 15.10 -0.48
CA PRO A 41 -5.81 14.01 -0.16
C PRO A 41 -6.15 13.20 -1.41
N ALA A 42 -6.63 11.97 -1.20
CA ALA A 42 -7.10 11.11 -2.27
C ALA A 42 -8.23 11.77 -3.07
N VAL A 43 -8.07 11.87 -4.39
CA VAL A 43 -9.09 12.35 -5.32
C VAL A 43 -9.53 11.22 -6.24
N PRO A 44 -10.80 11.20 -6.69
CA PRO A 44 -11.29 10.23 -7.65
C PRO A 44 -10.44 10.22 -8.93
N GLN A 45 -10.37 9.05 -9.57
CA GLN A 45 -9.73 8.96 -10.88
C GLN A 45 -10.42 9.88 -11.90
N GLY A 46 -9.61 10.58 -12.70
CA GLY A 46 -10.09 11.57 -13.67
C GLY A 46 -10.26 12.98 -13.11
N THR A 47 -9.88 13.23 -11.85
CA THR A 47 -9.82 14.59 -11.31
C THR A 47 -8.68 15.36 -11.96
N GLN A 48 -8.99 16.47 -12.63
CA GLN A 48 -8.02 17.32 -13.31
C GLN A 48 -7.50 18.47 -12.44
N TYR A 49 -8.37 19.06 -11.62
CA TYR A 49 -8.05 20.23 -10.80
C TYR A 49 -8.31 19.96 -9.32
N TYR A 50 -7.34 20.33 -8.48
CA TYR A 50 -7.39 20.20 -7.03
C TYR A 50 -7.47 21.58 -6.37
N TYR A 51 -8.51 21.86 -5.59
CA TYR A 51 -8.66 23.16 -4.92
C TYR A 51 -7.72 23.30 -3.72
N ILE A 52 -7.01 24.43 -3.64
CA ILE A 52 -6.07 24.78 -2.58
C ILE A 52 -6.58 26.04 -1.86
N PRO A 53 -7.13 25.89 -0.64
CA PRO A 53 -7.75 27.00 0.08
C PRO A 53 -6.76 28.08 0.51
N GLU A 54 -5.48 27.75 0.72
CA GLU A 54 -4.45 28.70 1.17
C GLU A 54 -4.17 29.82 0.17
N ILE A 55 -4.42 29.56 -1.12
CA ILE A 55 -4.21 30.51 -2.22
C ILE A 55 -5.50 30.84 -2.97
N ASP A 56 -6.65 30.34 -2.48
CA ASP A 56 -7.95 30.40 -3.16
C ASP A 56 -7.85 30.03 -4.66
N GLY A 57 -7.18 28.91 -4.94
CA GLY A 57 -6.77 28.53 -6.29
C GLY A 57 -6.93 27.04 -6.56
N TYR A 58 -6.57 26.62 -7.75
CA TYR A 58 -6.56 25.23 -8.19
C TYR A 58 -5.16 24.78 -8.55
N TYR A 59 -4.89 23.50 -8.41
CA TYR A 59 -3.68 22.86 -8.92
C TYR A 59 -4.05 21.87 -10.01
N ASP A 60 -3.49 22.04 -11.20
CA ASP A 60 -3.65 21.10 -12.29
C ASP A 60 -2.76 19.88 -12.05
N ILE A 61 -3.41 18.74 -11.84
CA ILE A 61 -2.78 17.46 -11.52
C ILE A 61 -1.89 16.96 -12.66
N TYR A 62 -2.31 17.17 -13.91
CA TYR A 62 -1.61 16.63 -15.08
C TYR A 62 -0.48 17.55 -15.54
N ASN A 63 -0.69 18.87 -15.47
CA ASN A 63 0.27 19.87 -15.91
C ASN A 63 1.24 20.32 -14.79
N GLY A 64 0.89 20.08 -13.52
CA GLY A 64 1.74 20.40 -12.37
C GLY A 64 1.87 21.89 -12.06
N VAL A 65 0.78 22.63 -12.26
CA VAL A 65 0.76 24.11 -12.23
C VAL A 65 -0.37 24.64 -11.37
N TYR A 66 -0.19 25.84 -10.82
CA TYR A 66 -1.19 26.49 -9.97
C TYR A 66 -2.02 27.47 -10.79
N LEU A 67 -3.34 27.31 -10.78
CA LEU A 67 -4.27 28.27 -11.32
C LEU A 67 -4.78 29.16 -10.20
N VAL A 68 -4.42 30.44 -10.22
CA VAL A 68 -4.82 31.43 -9.21
C VAL A 68 -5.64 32.52 -9.88
N PHE A 69 -6.62 33.06 -9.16
CA PHE A 69 -7.41 34.17 -9.68
C PHE A 69 -6.77 35.51 -9.33
N ASP A 70 -6.35 36.28 -10.35
CA ASP A 70 -5.77 37.63 -10.23
C ASP A 70 -6.85 38.74 -10.10
N GLY A 71 -8.09 38.38 -9.77
CA GLY A 71 -9.20 39.35 -9.70
C GLY A 71 -9.82 39.70 -11.06
N GLN A 72 -9.18 39.37 -12.19
CA GLN A 72 -9.73 39.56 -13.55
C GLN A 72 -9.76 38.26 -14.36
N GLN A 73 -8.76 37.42 -14.21
CA GLN A 73 -8.59 36.19 -14.99
C GLN A 73 -7.88 35.11 -14.17
N TRP A 74 -8.05 33.87 -14.58
CA TRP A 74 -7.27 32.74 -14.05
C TRP A 74 -5.89 32.77 -14.69
N VAL A 75 -4.85 32.84 -13.87
CA VAL A 75 -3.45 32.83 -14.28
C VAL A 75 -2.78 31.55 -13.79
N GLN A 76 -1.82 31.06 -14.58
CA GLN A 76 -1.04 29.86 -14.32
C GLN A 76 0.38 30.21 -13.84
#